data_AF-J7IKL2-F1
#
_entry.id   AF-J7IKL2-F1
#
_cell.length_a   1.000
_cell.length_b   1.000
_cell.length_c   1.000
_cell.angle_alpha   90.00
_cell.angle_beta   90.00
_cell.angle_gamma   90.00
#
_symmetry.space_group_name_H-M   'P 1'
#
loop_
_entity.id
_entity.type
_entity.pdbx_description
1 polymer ?
#
loop_
_entity_poly.entity_id
_entity_poly.type
_entity_poly.pdbx_seq_one_letter_code
_entity_poly.pdbx_strand_id
1 'polypeptide(L)'
;EVMALTRTASVVHEKVGVYDNYQSGAHACMVLSEQVDLRIFPQHWVSAFAVETQTDAGPKRSIQVFDAAGQAVHKMHLRDSSNHDQWAAIVDTLALRDQSDRLAVEPVVPATPPMIREDKAEVLRTEWDKMTDTHQFMLLTRKLKMNRLGA
;
A
#
# COMPACT_ATOMS: atom_id res chain seq x y z
N GLU A 1 -4.72 -19.40 2.30
CA GLU A 1 -4.58 -18.01 2.82
C GLU A 1 -3.12 -17.58 2.79
N VAL A 2 -2.85 -16.28 2.93
CA VAL A 2 -1.50 -15.68 3.03
C VAL A 2 -1.47 -14.71 4.21
N MET A 3 -0.28 -14.20 4.56
CA MET A 3 -0.14 -13.06 5.46
C MET A 3 0.17 -11.79 4.67
N ALA A 4 -0.74 -10.81 4.77
CA ALA A 4 -0.65 -9.47 4.22
C ALA A 4 0.07 -8.54 5.21
N LEU A 5 1.16 -7.91 4.79
CA LEU A 5 1.95 -6.99 5.60
C LEU A 5 2.00 -5.61 4.95
N THR A 6 1.54 -4.60 5.68
CA THR A 6 1.72 -3.20 5.34
C THR A 6 2.33 -2.48 6.54
N ARG A 7 3.26 -1.55 6.30
CA ARG A 7 3.92 -0.84 7.38
C ARG A 7 4.23 0.61 7.05
N THR A 8 4.45 1.37 8.10
CA THR A 8 5.18 2.65 8.06
C THR A 8 6.52 2.47 8.79
N ALA A 9 7.25 3.57 9.00
CA ALA A 9 8.42 3.55 9.88
C ALA A 9 8.06 3.12 11.31
N SER A 10 6.88 3.51 11.79
CA SER A 10 6.50 3.39 13.21
C SER A 10 5.53 2.23 13.51
N VAL A 11 4.81 1.72 12.52
CA VAL A 11 3.78 0.68 12.73
C VAL A 11 3.93 -0.41 11.67
N VAL A 12 3.86 -1.66 12.11
CA VAL A 12 3.72 -2.83 11.24
C VAL A 12 2.33 -3.41 11.48
N HIS A 13 1.62 -3.69 10.38
CA HIS A 13 0.29 -4.29 10.43
C HIS A 13 0.27 -5.56 9.58
N GLU A 14 0.00 -6.69 10.23
CA GLU A 14 -0.06 -8.02 9.62
C GLU A 14 -1.48 -8.58 9.73
N LYS A 15 -2.01 -9.10 8.62
CA LYS A 15 -3.30 -9.78 8.57
C LYS A 15 -3.20 -11.08 7.80
N VAL A 16 -3.78 -12.13 8.35
CA VAL A 16 -3.89 -13.43 7.67
C VAL A 16 -5.25 -13.50 7.00
N GLY A 17 -5.29 -13.86 5.73
CA GLY A 17 -6.54 -14.07 5.01
C GLY A 17 -6.36 -14.39 3.53
N VAL A 18 -7.46 -14.28 2.78
CA VAL A 18 -7.50 -14.49 1.33
C VAL A 18 -7.70 -13.14 0.65
N TYR A 19 -6.91 -12.89 -0.40
CA TYR A 19 -7.14 -11.75 -1.31
C TYR A 19 -8.30 -12.13 -2.22
N ASP A 20 -9.43 -11.46 -2.04
CA ASP A 20 -10.65 -11.71 -2.81
C ASP A 20 -11.39 -10.38 -3.05
N ASN A 21 -12.39 -10.39 -3.94
CA ASN A 21 -13.21 -9.23 -4.29
C ASN A 21 -12.34 -8.03 -4.67
N TYR A 22 -11.40 -8.27 -5.60
CA TYR A 22 -10.58 -7.20 -6.16
C TYR A 22 -11.45 -6.28 -7.03
N GLN A 23 -11.36 -4.98 -6.75
CA GLN A 23 -12.07 -3.93 -7.48
C GLN A 23 -11.05 -2.97 -8.08
N SER A 24 -11.03 -2.90 -9.40
CA SER A 24 -10.18 -1.96 -10.12
C SER A 24 -10.80 -0.56 -10.11
N GLY A 25 -9.97 0.48 -10.10
CA GLY A 25 -10.40 1.87 -10.25
C GLY A 25 -9.28 2.74 -10.82
N ALA A 26 -9.65 3.87 -11.43
CA ALA A 26 -8.71 4.73 -12.15
C ALA A 26 -7.65 5.38 -11.25
N HIS A 27 -8.01 5.67 -9.99
CA HIS A 27 -7.12 6.31 -9.02
C HIS A 27 -6.76 5.40 -7.84
N ALA A 28 -7.66 4.51 -7.46
CA ALA A 28 -7.47 3.56 -6.38
C ALA A 28 -8.14 2.23 -6.75
N CYS A 29 -7.50 1.14 -6.36
CA CYS A 29 -8.05 -0.21 -6.39
C CYS A 29 -8.32 -0.68 -4.96
N MET A 30 -9.14 -1.71 -4.82
CA MET A 30 -9.51 -2.26 -3.51
C MET A 30 -9.43 -3.79 -3.53
N VAL A 31 -9.10 -4.36 -2.37
CA VAL A 31 -9.32 -5.78 -2.06
C VAL A 31 -10.23 -5.75 -0.84
N LEU A 32 -11.40 -6.37 -0.94
CA LEU A 32 -12.44 -6.25 0.08
C LEU A 32 -12.87 -7.65 0.53
N SER A 33 -12.14 -8.24 1.46
CA SER A 33 -12.53 -9.47 2.16
C SER A 33 -12.66 -9.22 3.67
N GLU A 34 -13.22 -10.20 4.39
CA GLU A 34 -13.42 -10.09 5.84
C GLU A 34 -12.09 -9.90 6.60
N GLN A 35 -11.01 -10.54 6.16
CA GLN A 35 -9.71 -10.47 6.84
C GLN A 35 -8.71 -9.52 6.16
N VAL A 36 -8.80 -9.36 4.83
CA VAL A 36 -7.89 -8.52 4.04
C VAL A 36 -8.70 -7.42 3.36
N ASP A 37 -8.68 -6.24 3.98
CA ASP A 37 -9.28 -5.00 3.46
C ASP A 37 -8.17 -4.01 3.11
N LEU A 38 -7.99 -3.73 1.81
CA LEU A 38 -6.93 -2.87 1.30
C LEU A 38 -7.49 -1.75 0.44
N ARG A 39 -6.88 -0.57 0.58
CA ARG A 39 -6.92 0.51 -0.41
C ARG A 39 -5.55 0.58 -1.07
N ILE A 40 -5.53 0.35 -2.38
CA ILE A 40 -4.33 0.30 -3.19
C ILE A 40 -4.32 1.55 -4.07
N PHE A 41 -3.20 2.26 -4.09
CA PHE A 41 -2.96 3.39 -4.99
C PHE A 41 -1.91 2.96 -6.03
N PRO A 42 -2.32 2.44 -7.21
CA PRO A 42 -1.42 1.74 -8.13
C PRO A 42 -0.27 2.62 -8.65
N GLN A 43 -0.46 3.95 -8.70
CA GLN A 43 0.58 4.88 -9.10
C GLN A 43 1.86 4.79 -8.23
N HIS A 44 1.74 4.30 -6.99
CA HIS A 44 2.87 4.14 -6.07
C HIS A 44 3.42 2.70 -6.04
N TRP A 45 2.85 1.78 -6.80
CA TRP A 45 3.32 0.39 -6.90
C TRP A 45 4.22 0.29 -8.14
N VAL A 46 5.53 0.40 -7.95
CA VAL A 46 6.47 0.61 -9.06
C VAL A 46 7.22 -0.66 -9.43
N SER A 47 7.68 -1.41 -8.44
CA SER A 47 8.37 -2.69 -8.66
C SER A 47 7.84 -3.77 -7.74
N ALA A 48 7.92 -5.02 -8.19
CA ALA A 48 7.52 -6.17 -7.41
C ALA A 48 8.48 -7.33 -7.65
N PHE A 49 8.75 -8.10 -6.59
CA PHE A 49 9.64 -9.25 -6.63
C PHE A 49 8.97 -10.46 -6.00
N ALA A 50 9.08 -11.60 -6.67
CA ALA A 50 8.82 -12.89 -6.09
C ALA A 50 10.10 -13.37 -5.39
N VAL A 51 10.05 -13.51 -4.07
CA VAL A 51 11.19 -13.90 -3.24
C VAL A 51 10.94 -15.29 -2.70
N GLU A 52 11.87 -16.21 -2.95
CA GLU A 52 11.92 -17.54 -2.36
C GLU A 52 13.23 -17.70 -1.59
N THR A 53 13.16 -18.21 -0.37
CA THR A 53 14.33 -18.50 0.46
C THR A 53 14.19 -19.89 1.05
N GLN A 54 15.21 -20.73 0.86
CA GLN A 54 15.23 -22.06 1.46
C GLN A 54 15.55 -21.98 2.95
N THR A 55 14.80 -22.73 3.76
CA THR A 55 14.99 -22.85 5.21
C THR A 55 14.90 -24.32 5.62
N ASP A 56 15.32 -24.65 6.84
CA ASP A 56 15.21 -26.02 7.37
C ASP A 56 13.76 -26.55 7.41
N ALA A 57 12.79 -25.64 7.49
CA ALA A 57 11.36 -25.95 7.47
C ALA A 57 10.74 -25.96 6.05
N GLY A 58 11.54 -25.76 5.01
CA GLY A 58 11.11 -25.64 3.62
C GLY A 58 11.17 -24.21 3.06
N PRO A 59 10.69 -24.00 1.81
CA PRO A 59 10.78 -22.71 1.13
C PRO A 59 9.84 -21.67 1.75
N LYS A 60 10.39 -20.51 2.14
CA LYS A 60 9.60 -19.31 2.44
C LYS A 60 9.42 -18.49 1.18
N ARG A 61 8.17 -18.21 0.83
CA ARG A 61 7.79 -17.50 -0.39
C ARG A 61 7.04 -16.22 -0.09
N SER A 62 7.33 -15.17 -0.84
CA SER A 62 6.60 -13.91 -0.74
C SER A 62 6.61 -13.11 -2.03
N ILE A 63 5.54 -12.36 -2.28
CA ILE A 63 5.54 -11.26 -3.24
C ILE A 63 5.75 -9.97 -2.47
N GLN A 64 6.71 -9.15 -2.87
CA GLN A 64 7.05 -7.89 -2.20
C GLN A 64 7.00 -6.74 -3.19
N VAL A 65 6.25 -5.70 -2.87
CA VAL A 65 6.02 -4.52 -3.72
C VAL A 65 6.70 -3.29 -3.12
N PHE A 66 7.31 -2.49 -3.99
CA PHE A 66 8.08 -1.30 -3.63
C PHE A 66 7.67 -0.08 -4.47
N ASP A 67 7.84 1.10 -3.89
CA ASP A 67 7.61 2.38 -4.57
C ASP A 67 8.81 2.82 -5.43
N ALA A 68 8.70 4.00 -6.04
CA ALA A 68 9.74 4.56 -6.91
C ALA A 68 11.07 4.77 -6.18
N ALA A 69 11.04 5.02 -4.86
CA ALA A 69 12.23 5.19 -4.04
C ALA A 69 12.76 3.87 -3.47
N GLY A 70 12.17 2.73 -3.85
CA GLY A 70 12.53 1.41 -3.36
C GLY A 70 12.05 1.11 -1.94
N GLN A 71 11.10 1.88 -1.40
CA GLN A 71 10.54 1.63 -0.08
C GLN A 71 9.43 0.58 -0.17
N ALA A 72 9.34 -0.30 0.84
CA ALA A 72 8.34 -1.36 0.85
C ALA A 72 6.92 -0.79 1.00
N VAL A 73 6.06 -1.08 0.03
CA VAL A 73 4.66 -0.66 0.01
C VAL A 73 3.78 -1.74 0.61
N HIS A 74 3.96 -3.00 0.18
CA HIS A 74 3.14 -4.11 0.62
C HIS A 74 3.86 -5.44 0.42
N LYS A 75 3.63 -6.42 1.31
CA LYS A 75 4.18 -7.77 1.18
C LYS A 75 3.10 -8.82 1.41
N MET A 76 3.15 -9.87 0.62
CA MET A 76 2.29 -11.05 0.69
C MET A 76 3.17 -12.25 0.98
N HIS A 77 3.11 -12.78 2.19
CA HIS A 77 3.86 -13.96 2.61
C HIS A 77 2.99 -15.20 2.53
N LEU A 78 3.44 -16.20 1.78
CA LEU A 78 2.80 -17.51 1.83
C LEU A 78 2.98 -18.12 3.22
N ARG A 79 1.98 -18.89 3.64
CA ARG A 79 1.93 -19.66 4.88
C ARG A 79 1.78 -21.13 4.51
N ASP A 80 1.93 -22.02 5.49
CA ASP A 80 1.74 -23.46 5.29
C ASP A 80 0.37 -23.81 4.67
N SER A 81 -0.66 -22.99 4.94
CA SER A 81 -2.02 -23.09 4.40
C SER A 81 -2.23 -22.39 3.04
N SER A 82 -1.17 -21.86 2.43
CA SER A 82 -1.20 -21.29 1.09
C SER A 82 -1.27 -22.38 0.02
N ASN A 83 -1.74 -22.03 -1.17
CA ASN A 83 -1.63 -22.93 -2.33
C ASN A 83 -0.23 -22.80 -2.94
N HIS A 84 0.71 -23.60 -2.45
CA HIS A 84 2.10 -23.59 -2.90
C HIS A 84 2.28 -24.08 -4.33
N ASP A 85 1.36 -24.90 -4.86
CA ASP A 85 1.43 -25.47 -6.20
C ASP A 85 1.23 -24.42 -7.30
N GLN A 86 0.57 -23.31 -6.97
CA GLN A 86 0.38 -22.20 -7.91
C GLN A 86 1.59 -21.26 -8.02
N TRP A 87 2.58 -21.39 -7.13
CA TRP A 87 3.68 -20.44 -7.05
C TRP A 87 4.46 -20.31 -8.36
N ALA A 88 4.87 -21.44 -8.94
CA ALA A 88 5.64 -21.45 -10.19
C ALA A 88 4.86 -20.77 -11.33
N ALA A 89 3.57 -21.09 -11.48
CA ALA A 89 2.73 -20.49 -12.51
C ALA A 89 2.56 -18.97 -12.32
N ILE A 90 2.43 -18.48 -11.08
CA ILE A 90 2.35 -17.04 -10.78
C ILE A 90 3.64 -16.34 -11.19
N VAL A 91 4.80 -16.89 -10.81
CA VAL A 91 6.11 -16.34 -11.15
C VAL A 91 6.29 -16.30 -12.66
N ASP A 92 6.08 -17.43 -13.34
CA ASP A 92 6.25 -17.53 -14.80
C ASP A 92 5.34 -16.58 -15.58
N THR A 93 4.11 -16.36 -15.08
CA THR A 93 3.13 -15.48 -15.74
C THR A 93 3.46 -14.00 -15.56
N LEU A 94 3.97 -13.60 -14.39
CA LEU A 94 4.16 -12.20 -14.02
C LEU A 94 5.60 -11.70 -14.17
N ALA A 95 6.58 -12.59 -14.33
CA ALA A 95 7.97 -12.21 -14.48
C ALA A 95 8.16 -11.32 -15.72
N LEU A 96 8.85 -10.20 -15.52
CA LEU A 96 9.28 -9.34 -16.61
C LEU A 96 10.47 -9.97 -17.33
N ARG A 97 10.64 -9.63 -18.62
CA ARG A 97 11.80 -10.11 -19.40
C ARG A 97 13.13 -9.62 -18.85
N ASP A 98 13.15 -8.40 -18.33
CA ASP A 98 14.30 -7.86 -17.62
C ASP A 98 14.33 -8.43 -16.20
N GLN A 99 15.41 -9.13 -15.87
CA GLN A 99 15.69 -9.75 -14.57
C GLN A 99 17.01 -9.22 -13.98
N SER A 100 17.35 -7.97 -14.29
CA SER A 100 18.50 -7.26 -13.72
C SER A 100 18.55 -7.36 -12.19
N ASP A 101 19.75 -7.54 -11.65
CA ASP A 101 20.02 -7.53 -10.21
C ASP A 101 20.13 -6.11 -9.62
N ARG A 102 19.95 -5.09 -10.47
CA ARG A 102 19.95 -3.67 -10.10
C ARG A 102 18.59 -3.05 -10.35
N LEU A 103 18.05 -2.40 -9.32
CA LEU A 103 16.85 -1.58 -9.39
C LEU A 103 17.24 -0.11 -9.42
N ALA A 104 16.83 0.61 -10.46
CA ALA A 104 16.89 2.07 -10.48
C ALA A 104 15.79 2.63 -9.58
N VAL A 105 16.15 3.55 -8.68
CA VAL A 105 15.22 4.20 -7.75
C VAL A 105 15.33 5.71 -7.82
N GLU A 106 14.24 6.38 -7.51
CA GLU A 106 14.15 7.83 -7.38
C GLU A 106 14.53 8.28 -5.95
N PRO A 107 14.97 9.54 -5.76
CA PRO A 107 15.17 10.09 -4.43
C PRO A 107 13.87 10.10 -3.61
N VAL A 108 13.98 9.78 -2.31
CA VAL A 108 12.84 9.87 -1.38
C VAL A 108 12.34 11.33 -1.31
N VAL A 109 11.04 11.53 -1.51
CA VAL A 109 10.39 12.82 -1.33
C VAL A 109 10.11 13.03 0.17
N PRO A 110 10.68 14.07 0.81
CA PRO A 110 10.42 14.34 2.23
C PRO A 110 8.95 14.68 2.50
N ALA A 111 8.47 14.32 3.68
CA ALA A 111 7.14 14.70 4.11
C ALA A 111 7.00 16.23 4.20
N THR A 112 5.90 16.76 3.65
CA THR A 112 5.60 18.19 3.75
C THR A 112 5.34 18.58 5.21
N PRO A 113 5.98 19.65 5.73
CA PRO A 113 5.70 20.16 7.07
C PRO A 113 4.23 20.63 7.21
N PRO A 114 3.73 20.88 8.43
CA PRO A 114 2.39 21.41 8.62
C PRO A 114 2.15 22.68 7.79
N MET A 115 1.07 22.72 7.03
CA MET A 115 0.62 23.90 6.27
C MET A 115 -0.54 24.55 7.03
N ILE A 116 -0.21 25.45 7.95
CA ILE A 116 -1.16 26.07 8.87
C ILE A 116 -1.78 27.33 8.25
N ARG A 117 -3.09 27.53 8.49
CA ARG A 117 -3.84 28.73 8.07
C ARG A 117 -4.81 29.16 9.18
N GLU A 118 -4.27 29.85 10.19
CA GLU A 118 -5.03 30.32 11.36
C GLU A 118 -6.23 31.20 10.98
N ASP A 119 -6.08 32.02 9.92
CA ASP A 119 -7.13 32.87 9.37
C ASP A 119 -8.34 32.10 8.82
N LYS A 120 -8.22 30.78 8.65
CA LYS A 120 -9.28 29.89 8.15
C LYS A 120 -9.77 28.89 9.21
N ALA A 121 -9.34 29.01 10.46
CA ALA A 121 -9.67 28.03 11.50
C ALA A 121 -11.18 27.86 11.71
N GLU A 122 -11.96 28.96 11.73
CA GLU A 122 -13.42 28.85 11.88
C GLU A 122 -14.12 28.23 10.67
N VAL A 123 -13.61 28.51 9.47
CA VAL A 123 -14.12 27.89 8.24
C VAL A 123 -13.83 26.40 8.25
N LEU A 124 -12.63 25.99 8.67
CA LEU A 124 -12.27 24.59 8.83
C LEU A 124 -13.24 23.87 9.78
N ARG A 125 -13.42 24.39 11.01
CA ARG A 125 -14.32 23.80 12.01
C ARG A 125 -15.75 23.68 11.50
N THR A 126 -16.29 24.78 10.95
CA THR A 126 -17.68 24.82 10.46
C THR A 126 -17.93 23.83 9.33
N GLU A 127 -16.98 23.68 8.39
CA GLU A 127 -17.14 22.76 7.27
C GLU A 127 -16.81 21.31 7.66
N TRP A 128 -15.91 21.10 8.62
CA TRP A 128 -15.64 19.79 9.22
C TRP A 128 -16.91 19.23 9.86
N ASP A 129 -17.63 20.02 10.66
CA ASP A 129 -18.87 19.60 11.34
C ASP A 129 -19.99 19.18 10.38
N LYS A 130 -19.94 19.64 9.12
CA LYS A 130 -20.90 19.30 8.07
C LYS A 130 -20.49 18.07 7.26
N MET A 131 -19.29 17.54 7.46
CA MET A 131 -18.83 16.39 6.69
C MET A 131 -19.67 15.16 6.98
N THR A 132 -20.03 14.45 5.92
CA THR A 132 -20.80 13.19 5.97
C THR A 132 -19.99 11.99 5.51
N ASP A 133 -18.81 12.23 4.92
CA ASP A 133 -17.94 11.19 4.39
C ASP A 133 -16.47 11.54 4.66
N THR A 134 -15.71 10.56 5.14
CA THR A 134 -14.28 10.73 5.45
C THR A 134 -13.42 11.20 4.27
N HIS A 135 -13.79 10.86 3.04
CA HIS A 135 -13.09 11.26 1.81
C HIS A 135 -13.25 12.75 1.51
N GLN A 136 -14.23 13.43 2.12
CA GLN A 136 -14.41 14.89 1.99
C GLN A 136 -13.27 15.67 2.67
N PHE A 137 -12.59 15.08 3.66
CA PHE A 137 -11.53 15.77 4.40
C PHE A 137 -10.37 16.24 3.52
N MET A 138 -9.96 15.40 2.57
CA MET A 138 -8.86 15.72 1.65
C MET A 138 -9.24 16.87 0.70
N LEU A 139 -10.53 16.98 0.35
CA LEU A 139 -11.04 18.10 -0.46
C LEU A 139 -11.10 19.40 0.38
N LEU A 140 -11.54 19.30 1.63
CA LEU A 140 -11.64 20.43 2.55
C LEU A 140 -10.26 21.05 2.81
N THR A 141 -9.29 20.25 3.23
CA THR A 141 -7.90 20.73 3.49
C THR A 141 -7.28 21.35 2.24
N ARG A 142 -7.44 20.74 1.06
CA ARG A 142 -6.98 21.31 -0.22
C ARG A 142 -7.63 22.66 -0.53
N LYS A 143 -8.95 22.80 -0.36
CA LYS A 143 -9.68 24.06 -0.55
C LYS A 143 -9.16 25.17 0.37
N LEU A 144 -8.84 24.81 1.62
CA LEU A 144 -8.30 25.76 2.60
C LEU A 144 -6.80 26.02 2.44
N LYS A 145 -6.11 25.29 1.56
CA LYS A 145 -4.65 25.32 1.38
C LYS A 145 -3.90 24.88 2.64
N MET A 146 -4.48 23.93 3.36
CA MET A 146 -3.88 23.23 4.49
C MET A 146 -3.52 21.80 4.07
N ASN A 147 -2.64 21.14 4.83
CA ASN A 147 -2.47 19.69 4.78
C ASN A 147 -3.06 19.08 6.06
N ARG A 148 -3.14 17.74 6.14
CA ARG A 148 -3.72 17.05 7.30
C ARG A 148 -3.09 17.44 8.65
N LEU A 149 -1.81 17.79 8.68
CA LEU A 149 -1.11 18.13 9.91
C LEU A 149 -1.32 19.61 10.31
N GLY A 150 -1.58 20.49 9.33
CA GLY A 150 -1.81 21.91 9.56
C GLY A 150 -3.28 22.31 9.72
N ALA A 151 -4.21 21.41 9.36
CA ALA A 151 -5.64 21.52 9.63
C ALA A 151 -5.94 20.97 11.03
#